data_AF-A0A4Y2BCH3-F1
#
_entry.id   AF-A0A4Y2BCH3-F1
#
_cell.length_a   1.000
_cell.length_b   1.000
_cell.length_c   1.000
_cell.angle_alpha   90.00
_cell.angle_beta   90.00
_cell.angle_gamma   90.00
#
_symmetry.space_group_name_H-M   'P 1'
#
loop_
_entity.id
_entity.type
_entity.pdbx_description
1 polymer ?
#
loop_
_entity_poly.entity_id
_entity_poly.type
_entity_poly.pdbx_seq_one_letter_code
_entity_poly.pdbx_strand_id
1 'polypeptide(L)'
;MFSTIAAHLTDALKLKCREGVVNFTEDCENAFNSLKQDLANKPVLHSPDCNRQCVLQTDASDIGIGVVLSQVTEGDKEHPIVYLSRKFSDVEKNTV
;
A
#
# COMPACT_ATOMS: atom_id res chain seq x y z
N MET A 1 -6.45 7.05 -4.92
CA MET A 1 -5.23 6.59 -4.21
C MET A 1 -5.52 5.21 -3.65
N PHE A 2 -4.57 4.27 -3.63
CA PHE A 2 -4.82 2.92 -3.10
C PHE A 2 -5.28 2.93 -1.64
N SER A 3 -4.79 3.88 -0.84
CA SER A 3 -5.20 4.11 0.55
C SER A 3 -6.70 4.38 0.71
N THR A 4 -7.33 5.05 -0.25
CA THR A 4 -8.78 5.32 -0.24
C THR A 4 -9.59 4.04 -0.46
N ILE A 5 -9.13 3.17 -1.38
CA ILE A 5 -9.80 1.90 -1.66
C ILE A 5 -9.59 0.94 -0.48
N ALA A 6 -8.37 0.88 0.06
CA ALA A 6 -8.03 0.03 1.20
C ALA A 6 -8.69 0.48 2.51
N ALA A 7 -9.22 1.70 2.61
CA ALA A 7 -9.81 2.23 3.84
C ALA A 7 -10.90 1.32 4.41
N HIS A 8 -11.79 0.79 3.55
CA HIS A 8 -12.86 -0.13 3.97
C HIS A 8 -12.30 -1.42 4.62
N LEU A 9 -11.20 -1.94 4.07
CA LEU A 9 -10.51 -3.11 4.63
C LEU A 9 -9.83 -2.77 5.96
N THR A 10 -9.18 -1.62 6.04
CA THR A 10 -8.53 -1.16 7.27
C THR A 10 -9.54 -0.95 8.39
N ASP A 11 -10.70 -0.36 8.10
CA ASP A 11 -11.75 -0.10 9.08
C ASP A 11 -12.40 -1.40 9.58
N ALA A 12 -12.53 -2.41 8.72
CA ALA A 12 -12.98 -3.74 9.13
C ALA A 12 -12.04 -4.43 10.12
N LEU A 13 -10.74 -4.07 10.11
CA LEU A 13 -9.73 -4.61 11.02
C LEU A 13 -9.56 -3.78 12.31
N LYS A 14 -9.81 -2.47 12.27
CA LYS A 14 -9.70 -1.58 13.45
C LYS A 14 -10.58 -1.99 14.62
N LEU A 15 -11.69 -2.67 14.37
CA LEU A 15 -12.66 -3.01 15.41
C LEU A 15 -12.29 -4.27 16.21
N LYS A 16 -11.22 -5.01 15.89
CA LYS A 16 -10.92 -6.30 16.57
C LYS A 16 -9.45 -6.57 16.87
N CYS A 17 -9.17 -6.67 18.17
CA CYS A 17 -7.96 -7.28 18.72
C CYS A 17 -8.04 -8.80 18.62
N ARG A 18 -7.18 -9.39 17.76
CA ARG A 18 -6.65 -10.76 17.76
C ARG A 18 -7.58 -11.99 17.72
N GLU A 19 -8.87 -11.95 18.05
CA GLU A 19 -9.72 -13.18 18.11
C GLU A 19 -11.21 -13.05 17.72
N GLY A 20 -11.66 -11.95 17.12
CA GLY A 20 -13.08 -11.83 16.78
C GLY A 20 -13.37 -11.88 15.27
N VAL A 21 -14.57 -12.37 14.93
CA VAL A 21 -15.11 -12.44 13.56
C VAL A 21 -15.02 -11.10 12.83
N VAL A 22 -14.24 -11.02 11.76
CA VAL A 22 -14.17 -9.82 10.89
C VAL A 22 -15.53 -9.64 10.21
N ASN A 23 -16.13 -8.46 10.34
CA ASN A 23 -17.36 -8.14 9.63
C ASN A 23 -17.02 -7.72 8.20
N PHE A 24 -16.87 -8.69 7.32
CA PHE A 24 -16.51 -8.48 5.93
C PHE A 24 -17.75 -8.06 5.13
N THR A 25 -17.92 -6.76 4.92
CA THR A 25 -19.09 -6.18 4.23
C THR A 25 -18.93 -6.25 2.71
N GLU A 26 -20.01 -5.97 1.99
CA GLU A 26 -19.98 -5.84 0.52
C GLU A 26 -18.97 -4.76 0.06
N ASP A 27 -18.87 -3.64 0.80
CA ASP A 27 -17.84 -2.62 0.54
C ASP A 27 -16.42 -3.16 0.69
N CYS A 28 -16.18 -4.10 1.62
CA CYS A 28 -14.88 -4.76 1.76
C CYS A 28 -14.59 -5.66 0.56
N GLU A 29 -15.57 -6.43 0.09
CA GLU A 29 -15.43 -7.28 -1.09
C GLU A 29 -15.15 -6.44 -2.34
N ASN A 30 -15.90 -5.35 -2.53
CA ASN A 30 -15.72 -4.41 -3.62
C ASN A 30 -14.33 -3.76 -3.56
N ALA A 31 -13.91 -3.26 -2.40
CA ALA A 31 -12.58 -2.72 -2.19
C ALA A 31 -11.48 -3.73 -2.52
N PHE A 32 -11.61 -4.98 -2.06
CA PHE A 32 -10.64 -6.04 -2.30
C PHE A 32 -10.53 -6.39 -3.79
N ASN A 33 -11.67 -6.49 -4.49
CA ASN A 33 -11.69 -6.78 -5.92
C ASN A 33 -11.20 -5.60 -6.76
N SER A 34 -11.53 -4.36 -6.40
CA SER A 34 -10.96 -3.17 -7.01
C SER A 34 -9.45 -3.11 -6.82
N LEU A 35 -8.93 -3.41 -5.63
CA LEU A 35 -7.48 -3.48 -5.40
C LEU A 35 -6.81 -4.54 -6.27
N LYS A 36 -7.39 -5.75 -6.38
CA LYS A 36 -6.86 -6.79 -7.27
C LYS A 36 -6.83 -6.34 -8.72
N GLN A 37 -7.92 -5.77 -9.22
CA GLN A 37 -8.01 -5.31 -10.61
C GLN A 37 -7.06 -4.16 -10.86
N ASP A 38 -6.98 -3.20 -9.93
CA ASP A 38 -6.09 -2.06 -10.07
C ASP A 38 -4.63 -2.51 -10.03
N LEU A 39 -4.24 -3.43 -9.15
CA LEU A 39 -2.88 -4.00 -9.10
C LEU A 39 -2.56 -4.89 -10.31
N ALA A 40 -3.55 -5.58 -10.88
CA ALA A 40 -3.37 -6.44 -12.05
C ALA A 40 -3.31 -5.65 -13.37
N ASN A 41 -4.03 -4.54 -13.45
CA ASN A 41 -4.17 -3.74 -14.69
C ASN A 41 -3.33 -2.44 -14.66
N LYS A 42 -2.81 -2.03 -13.49
CA LYS A 42 -2.02 -0.81 -13.28
C LYS A 42 -0.95 -1.09 -12.21
N PRO A 43 0.31 -0.62 -12.31
CA PRO A 43 0.89 0.30 -13.28
C PRO A 43 1.93 -0.40 -14.17
N VAL A 44 2.02 0.05 -15.42
CA VAL A 44 3.28 -0.05 -16.18
C VAL A 44 4.27 0.81 -15.41
N LEU A 45 5.21 0.19 -14.68
CA LEU A 45 6.24 0.91 -13.94
C LEU A 45 6.89 1.93 -14.86
N HIS A 46 7.03 3.16 -14.39
CA HIS A 46 7.75 4.17 -15.16
C HIS A 46 9.25 4.05 -14.94
N SER A 47 10.01 4.33 -16.00
CA SER A 47 11.45 4.51 -15.87
C SER A 47 11.72 5.76 -15.01
N PRO A 48 12.65 5.70 -14.05
CA PRO A 48 12.98 6.84 -13.20
C PRO A 48 13.59 7.97 -14.04
N ASP A 49 13.15 9.21 -13.81
CA ASP A 49 13.76 10.41 -14.36
C ASP A 49 14.61 11.08 -13.27
N CYS A 50 15.94 11.08 -13.42
CA CYS A 50 16.85 11.65 -12.42
C CYS A 50 16.68 13.16 -12.19
N ASN A 51 15.95 13.88 -13.05
CA ASN A 51 15.72 15.31 -12.91
C ASN A 51 14.40 15.65 -12.20
N ARG A 52 13.57 14.63 -11.88
CA ARG A 52 12.28 14.83 -11.22
C ARG A 52 12.35 14.42 -9.75
N GLN A 53 11.57 15.11 -8.92
CA GLN A 53 11.42 14.73 -7.52
C GLN A 53 10.65 13.42 -7.41
N CYS A 54 11.18 12.51 -6.61
CA CYS A 54 10.50 11.29 -6.24
C CYS A 54 9.67 11.49 -4.97
N VAL A 55 8.51 10.84 -4.94
CA VAL A 55 7.69 10.67 -3.74
C VAL A 55 7.94 9.27 -3.21
N LEU A 56 8.28 9.17 -1.92
CA LEU A 56 8.48 7.91 -1.23
C LEU A 56 7.32 7.72 -0.26
N GLN A 57 6.50 6.71 -0.48
CA GLN A 57 5.43 6.33 0.43
C GLN A 57 5.81 5.03 1.11
N THR A 58 5.72 5.00 2.43
CA THR A 58 6.08 3.82 3.22
C THR A 58 4.95 3.48 4.17
N ASP A 59 4.67 2.20 4.34
CA ASP A 59 3.77 1.67 5.35
C ASP A 59 4.47 0.53 6.10
N ALA A 60 4.35 0.52 7.42
CA ALA A 60 5.07 -0.44 8.26
C ALA A 60 4.12 -1.12 9.25
N SER A 61 4.40 -2.40 9.49
CA SER A 61 3.75 -3.24 10.49
C SER A 61 4.81 -3.82 11.42
N ASP A 62 4.42 -4.45 12.52
CA ASP A 62 5.35 -5.14 13.44
C ASP A 62 6.25 -6.20 12.75
N ILE A 63 5.89 -6.65 11.55
CA ILE A 63 6.58 -7.72 10.81
C ILE A 63 7.54 -7.16 9.74
N GLY A 64 7.27 -5.97 9.21
CA GLY A 64 8.02 -5.44 8.08
C GLY A 64 7.46 -4.16 7.50
N ILE A 65 8.12 -3.69 6.44
CA ILE A 65 7.84 -2.43 5.74
C ILE A 65 7.51 -2.69 4.27
N GLY A 66 6.49 -2.00 3.78
CA GLY A 66 6.16 -1.81 2.37
C GLY A 66 6.51 -0.39 1.93
N VAL A 67 6.97 -0.25 0.70
CA VAL A 67 7.43 1.02 0.12
C VAL A 67 6.98 1.13 -1.32
N VAL A 68 6.53 2.32 -1.71
CA VAL A 68 6.29 2.72 -3.10
C VAL A 68 7.17 3.93 -3.38
N LEU A 69 8.00 3.82 -4.41
CA LEU A 69 8.70 4.96 -5.00
C LEU A 69 7.96 5.38 -6.26
N SER A 70 7.60 6.66 -6.35
CA SER A 70 6.83 7.22 -7.46
C SER A 70 7.36 8.59 -7.88
N GLN A 71 6.99 9.04 -9.07
CA GLN A 71 7.27 10.38 -9.59
C GLN A 71 6.00 10.99 -10.17
N VAL A 72 5.86 12.30 -10.05
CA VAL A 72 4.76 13.04 -10.69
C VAL A 72 5.11 13.29 -12.16
N THR A 73 4.26 12.82 -13.07
CA THR A 73 4.41 13.01 -14.52
C THR A 73 3.68 14.27 -14.99
N GLU A 74 3.82 14.59 -16.28
CA GLU A 74 3.07 15.69 -16.90
C GLU A 74 1.56 15.44 -16.79
N GLY A 75 0.85 16.35 -16.11
CA GLY A 75 -0.58 16.21 -15.81
C GLY A 75 -0.90 15.87 -14.34
N ASP A 76 0.03 16.11 -13.41
CA ASP A 76 -0.15 15.98 -11.95
C ASP A 76 -0.61 14.59 -11.49
N LYS A 77 -0.24 13.56 -12.24
CA LYS A 77 -0.48 12.16 -11.87
C LYS A 77 0.78 11.56 -11.30
N GLU A 78 0.63 10.85 -10.18
CA GLU A 78 1.70 10.09 -9.57
C GLU A 78 1.83 8.73 -10.29
N HIS A 79 3.03 8.45 -10.78
CA HIS A 79 3.37 7.20 -11.44
C HIS A 79 4.42 6.44 -10.62
N PRO A 80 4.14 5.20 -10.22
CA PRO A 80 5.10 4.38 -9.49
C PRO A 80 6.24 3.91 -10.40
N ILE A 81 7.44 3.96 -9.84
CA ILE A 81 8.69 3.49 -10.43
C ILE A 81 9.00 2.09 -9.91
N VAL A 82 8.85 1.87 -8.60
CA VAL A 82 9.11 0.57 -7.98
C VAL A 82 8.30 0.39 -6.70
N TYR A 83 7.91 -0.86 -6.45
CA TYR A 83 7.36 -1.34 -5.18
C TYR A 83 8.41 -2.18 -4.49
N LEU A 84 8.70 -1.88 -3.23
CA LEU A 84 9.65 -2.62 -2.41
C LEU A 84 8.95 -3.10 -1.14
N SER A 85 9.33 -4.27 -0.66
CA SER A 85 8.91 -4.75 0.65
C SER A 85 10.06 -5.50 1.32
N ARG A 86 10.18 -5.34 2.64
CA ARG A 86 11.23 -5.99 3.43
C ARG A 86 10.65 -6.39 4.79
N LYS A 87 10.86 -7.64 5.18
CA LYS A 87 10.61 -8.08 6.56
C LYS A 87 11.66 -7.50 7.48
N PHE A 88 11.25 -7.10 8.67
CA PHE A 88 12.20 -6.67 9.70
C PHE A 88 13.05 -7.83 10.17
N SER A 89 14.33 -7.55 10.41
CA SER A 89 15.22 -8.45 11.15
C SER A 89 14.76 -8.58 12.60
N ASP A 90 15.24 -9.59 13.32
CA ASP A 90 14.84 -9.80 14.72
C ASP A 90 15.30 -8.65 15.64
N VAL A 91 16.32 -7.90 15.24
CA VAL A 91 16.74 -6.68 15.93
C VAL A 91 15.73 -5.55 15.68
N GLU A 92 15.33 -5.35 14.43
CA GLU A 92 14.40 -4.28 14.03
C GLU A 92 12.99 -4.47 14.62
N LYS A 93 12.53 -5.72 14.78
CA LYS A 93 11.23 -6.04 15.40
C LYS A 93 11.14 -5.66 16.89
N ASN A 94 12.27 -5.57 17.59
CA ASN A 94 12.34 -5.41 19.05
C ASN A 94 12.79 -4.01 19.47
N THR A 95 12.61 -3.01 18.60
CA THR A 95 12.93 -1.62 18.92
C THR A 95 11.74 -1.01 19.67
N VAL A 96 11.84 -1.09 21.01
CA VAL A 96 11.03 -0.51 22.11
C VAL A 96 9.77 0.28 21.75
#